data_AF-A0A5R9AFG2-F1
#
_entry.id   AF-A0A5R9AFG2-F1
#
_cell.length_a   1.000
_cell.length_b   1.000
_cell.length_c   1.000
_cell.angle_alpha   90.00
_cell.angle_beta   90.00
_cell.angle_gamma   90.00
#
_symmetry.space_group_name_H-M   'P 1'
#
loop_
_entity.id
_entity.type
_entity.pdbx_description
1 polymer ?
#
loop_
_entity_poly.entity_id
_entity_poly.type
_entity_poly.pdbx_seq_one_letter_code
_entity_poly.pdbx_strand_id
1 'polypeptide(L)'
;MLWDGSLVVLWAIVAAIGFTIYFKGVQFTGFHVSLETVRGKWSSKDDPGEVTHFQALTAAVSGTVGLGNIAGVAAAVSLGGPGATFWMIIAGLFGMCTKFVECTLGVRYRTIDENGIVHGGPFKYLPVAFRRLGRVPVAIITGIFAISIMLFGIIGGGMFQANNAFSGIRDALGTVTNSEDTVLHGDAGALIFGIIFAGLVALVIIGGIKSIARVTAMLVPAMAIVYVLAALLVIFANFGNIGAAFGAIIGGAFSPEGVAGGVIGVIIIGVQRAAFSNESGIGSAPIAHSAVKTRRPVSEGFVAALEPFIDTVVICTMTALVIIFAWYPDQATWDGAVEENAAEPIGLTFGAFDTFFNNFSVLLAVAVFLFAFSTLITWSYYGLQAWRYLLGTNPATDTIFRVIVCVMIVIGCLVSFANIIDFADSALFLCIFINVIGLVILAPVVKKEMQQYLDDRKAGRLREDPEYIPGPEDMRIVIDESKVAPKR
;
A
#
# COMPACT_ATOMS: atom_id res chain seq x y z
N MET A 1 0.95 -25.14 -0.07
CA MET A 1 0.44 -25.61 -1.38
C MET A 1 -1.10 -25.62 -1.49
N LEU A 2 -1.86 -24.94 -0.60
CA LEU A 2 -3.33 -25.08 -0.57
C LEU A 2 -4.11 -24.05 -1.40
N TRP A 3 -3.48 -23.06 -2.03
CA TRP A 3 -4.10 -22.19 -3.05
C TRP A 3 -3.02 -21.66 -3.99
N ASP A 4 -3.24 -21.72 -5.30
CA ASP A 4 -2.37 -21.10 -6.30
C ASP A 4 -2.70 -19.60 -6.36
N GLY A 5 -1.82 -18.76 -5.80
CA GLY A 5 -1.96 -17.31 -5.78
C GLY A 5 -2.18 -16.71 -7.17
N SER A 6 -1.75 -17.40 -8.22
CA SER A 6 -1.96 -17.04 -9.62
C SER A 6 -3.44 -16.83 -9.96
N LEU A 7 -4.35 -17.65 -9.43
CA LEU A 7 -5.79 -17.50 -9.70
C LEU A 7 -6.38 -16.24 -9.06
N VAL A 8 -5.89 -15.87 -7.88
CA VAL A 8 -6.32 -14.65 -7.19
C VAL A 8 -5.84 -13.41 -7.94
N VAL A 9 -4.58 -13.46 -8.40
CA VAL A 9 -4.00 -12.40 -9.22
C VAL A 9 -4.81 -12.22 -10.51
N LEU A 10 -5.15 -13.31 -11.21
CA LEU A 10 -6.02 -13.26 -12.39
C LEU A 10 -7.40 -12.67 -12.08
N TRP A 11 -8.03 -13.07 -10.96
CA TRP A 11 -9.30 -12.49 -10.52
C TRP A 11 -9.20 -10.98 -10.28
N ALA A 12 -8.13 -10.52 -9.63
CA ALA A 12 -7.88 -9.10 -9.40
C ALA A 12 -7.71 -8.32 -10.71
N ILE A 13 -7.01 -8.89 -11.71
CA ILE A 13 -6.86 -8.30 -13.05
C ILE A 13 -8.22 -8.12 -13.71
N VAL A 14 -9.02 -9.19 -13.74
CA VAL A 14 -10.34 -9.18 -14.38
C VAL A 14 -11.22 -8.11 -13.73
N ALA A 15 -11.22 -8.02 -12.40
CA ALA A 15 -11.96 -6.99 -11.68
C ALA A 15 -11.46 -5.58 -11.98
N ALA A 16 -10.14 -5.34 -11.98
CA ALA A 16 -9.55 -4.02 -12.24
C ALA A 16 -9.87 -3.51 -13.66
N ILE A 17 -9.78 -4.40 -14.67
CA ILE A 17 -10.20 -4.10 -16.04
C ILE A 17 -11.72 -3.86 -16.09
N GLY A 18 -12.50 -4.71 -15.44
CA GLY A 18 -13.96 -4.59 -15.35
C GLY A 18 -14.41 -3.26 -14.75
N PHE A 19 -13.79 -2.83 -13.64
CA PHE A 19 -14.04 -1.52 -13.04
C PHE A 19 -13.66 -0.39 -14.00
N THR A 20 -12.48 -0.47 -14.62
CA THR A 20 -12.05 0.54 -15.58
C THR A 20 -13.06 0.75 -16.71
N ILE A 21 -13.61 -0.35 -17.27
CA ILE A 21 -14.66 -0.28 -18.28
C ILE A 21 -15.96 0.29 -17.69
N TYR A 22 -16.40 -0.23 -16.53
CA TYR A 22 -17.67 0.14 -15.90
C TYR A 22 -17.76 1.62 -15.50
N PHE A 23 -16.63 2.18 -15.05
CA PHE A 23 -16.44 3.58 -14.67
C PHE A 23 -15.89 4.45 -15.81
N LYS A 24 -15.80 3.92 -17.04
CA LYS A 24 -15.41 4.65 -18.26
C LYS A 24 -14.03 5.31 -18.17
N GLY A 25 -13.04 4.62 -17.60
CA GLY A 25 -11.67 5.11 -17.48
C GLY A 25 -11.53 6.30 -16.52
N VAL A 26 -12.25 6.25 -15.39
CA VAL A 26 -12.25 7.32 -14.37
C VAL A 26 -10.84 7.66 -13.87
N GLN A 27 -9.93 6.69 -13.82
CA GLN A 27 -8.54 6.93 -13.39
C GLN A 27 -7.78 7.90 -14.32
N PHE A 28 -8.13 7.94 -15.62
CA PHE A 28 -7.47 8.81 -16.60
C PHE A 28 -8.13 10.19 -16.67
N THR A 29 -9.45 10.25 -16.48
CA THR A 29 -10.22 11.51 -16.57
C THR A 29 -10.34 12.23 -15.22
N GLY A 30 -10.23 11.49 -14.12
CA GLY A 30 -10.37 11.96 -12.74
C GLY A 30 -9.10 12.56 -12.15
N PHE A 31 -7.94 12.43 -12.80
CA PHE A 31 -6.65 12.86 -12.23
C PHE A 31 -6.65 14.33 -11.76
N HIS A 32 -7.22 15.23 -12.55
CA HIS A 32 -7.34 16.64 -12.16
C HIS A 32 -8.28 16.83 -10.94
N VAL A 33 -9.36 16.07 -10.87
CA VAL A 33 -10.30 16.08 -9.73
C VAL A 33 -9.59 15.61 -8.46
N SER A 34 -8.77 14.55 -8.56
CA SER A 34 -7.95 14.05 -7.46
C SER A 34 -7.00 15.13 -6.93
N LEU A 35 -6.31 15.86 -7.81
CA LEU A 35 -5.39 16.93 -7.43
C LEU A 35 -6.08 18.13 -6.77
N GLU A 36 -7.27 18.51 -7.23
CA GLU A 36 -8.06 19.55 -6.57
C GLU A 36 -8.52 19.11 -5.17
N THR A 37 -8.95 17.85 -5.05
CA THR A 37 -9.51 17.28 -3.82
C THR A 37 -8.44 17.10 -2.76
N VAL A 38 -7.27 16.55 -3.12
CA VAL A 38 -6.16 16.35 -2.18
C VAL A 38 -5.63 17.67 -1.61
N ARG A 39 -5.69 18.76 -2.39
CA ARG A 39 -5.35 20.12 -1.95
C ARG A 39 -6.41 20.75 -1.03
N GLY A 40 -7.52 20.06 -0.77
CA GLY A 40 -8.59 20.53 0.10
C GLY A 40 -9.47 21.61 -0.52
N LYS A 41 -9.47 21.78 -1.85
CA LYS A 41 -10.24 22.85 -2.55
C LYS A 41 -11.73 22.82 -2.22
N TRP A 42 -12.26 21.62 -1.98
CA TRP A 42 -13.69 21.36 -1.77
C TRP A 42 -14.01 20.91 -0.33
N SER A 43 -13.04 20.93 0.58
CA SER A 43 -13.22 20.51 1.96
C SER A 43 -13.68 21.67 2.85
N SER A 44 -14.51 21.36 3.84
CA SER A 44 -14.93 22.26 4.90
C SER A 44 -14.31 21.86 6.25
N LYS A 45 -14.11 22.83 7.14
CA LYS A 45 -13.67 22.55 8.53
C LYS A 45 -14.68 21.72 9.31
N ASP A 46 -15.95 21.84 8.94
CA ASP A 46 -17.09 21.17 9.57
C ASP A 46 -17.39 19.81 8.92
N ASP A 47 -16.56 19.34 7.99
CA ASP A 47 -16.71 17.98 7.44
C ASP A 47 -16.42 16.92 8.51
N PRO A 48 -17.24 15.86 8.60
CA PRO A 48 -17.04 14.80 9.57
C PRO A 48 -15.80 13.97 9.24
N GLY A 49 -14.98 13.68 10.24
CA GLY A 49 -13.76 12.87 10.12
C GLY A 49 -12.62 13.39 10.99
N GLU A 50 -11.47 12.73 10.88
CA GLU A 50 -10.31 12.97 11.74
C GLU A 50 -9.17 13.68 11.02
N VAL A 51 -8.95 13.39 9.74
CA VAL A 51 -7.77 13.83 8.97
C VAL A 51 -8.15 14.48 7.63
N THR A 52 -7.29 15.33 7.08
CA THR A 52 -7.52 15.94 5.75
C THR A 52 -7.31 14.93 4.60
N HIS A 53 -7.75 15.25 3.38
CA HIS A 53 -7.50 14.42 2.20
C HIS A 53 -6.01 14.13 1.97
N PHE A 54 -5.17 15.16 2.08
CA PHE A 54 -3.73 14.99 1.95
C PHE A 54 -3.17 14.06 3.03
N GLN A 55 -3.59 14.23 4.28
CA GLN A 55 -3.18 13.39 5.39
C GLN A 55 -3.65 11.93 5.26
N ALA A 56 -4.88 11.71 4.76
CA ALA A 56 -5.40 10.39 4.44
C ALA A 56 -4.57 9.73 3.33
N LEU A 57 -4.32 10.46 2.24
CA LEU A 57 -3.48 10.01 1.14
C LEU A 57 -2.08 9.66 1.64
N THR A 58 -1.39 10.55 2.35
CA THR A 58 -0.03 10.27 2.81
C THR A 58 0.01 9.13 3.83
N ALA A 59 -1.02 8.96 4.66
CA ALA A 59 -1.11 7.80 5.55
C ALA A 59 -1.33 6.48 4.81
N ALA A 60 -2.07 6.48 3.69
CA ALA A 60 -2.23 5.29 2.86
C ALA A 60 -1.00 5.00 2.00
N VAL A 61 -0.44 6.06 1.37
CA VAL A 61 0.81 6.01 0.60
C VAL A 61 1.99 5.57 1.46
N SER A 62 2.07 5.95 2.74
CA SER A 62 3.14 5.42 3.61
C SER A 62 3.06 3.92 3.85
N GLY A 63 1.88 3.32 3.72
CA GLY A 63 1.68 1.87 3.86
C GLY A 63 2.01 1.08 2.60
N THR A 64 1.86 1.71 1.43
CA THR A 64 2.09 1.11 0.10
C THR A 64 3.50 1.39 -0.41
N VAL A 65 3.89 2.67 -0.38
CA VAL A 65 5.24 3.11 -0.74
C VAL A 65 6.19 2.76 0.39
N GLY A 66 6.83 1.61 0.23
CA GLY A 66 7.70 1.00 1.22
C GLY A 66 8.75 0.11 0.56
N LEU A 67 9.18 -0.91 1.30
CA LEU A 67 10.15 -1.86 0.78
C LEU A 67 9.60 -2.74 -0.36
N GLY A 68 8.28 -2.82 -0.53
CA GLY A 68 7.66 -3.46 -1.69
C GLY A 68 8.08 -2.82 -3.02
N ASN A 69 8.31 -1.50 -3.05
CA ASN A 69 8.73 -0.78 -4.25
C ASN A 69 10.21 -0.96 -4.61
N ILE A 70 10.99 -1.41 -3.64
CA ILE A 70 12.43 -1.57 -3.76
C ILE A 70 12.71 -3.08 -3.93
N ALA A 71 12.53 -3.84 -2.85
CA ALA A 71 12.74 -5.28 -2.82
C ALA A 71 11.73 -6.04 -3.68
N GLY A 72 10.46 -5.64 -3.69
CA GLY A 72 9.42 -6.32 -4.48
C GLY A 72 9.60 -6.13 -5.99
N VAL A 73 10.07 -4.96 -6.43
CA VAL A 73 10.45 -4.73 -7.83
C VAL A 73 11.69 -5.54 -8.19
N ALA A 74 12.72 -5.53 -7.35
CA ALA A 74 13.89 -6.36 -7.56
C ALA A 74 13.50 -7.84 -7.71
N ALA A 75 12.69 -8.37 -6.80
CA ALA A 75 12.17 -9.74 -6.91
C ALA A 75 11.37 -9.98 -8.20
N ALA A 76 10.52 -9.02 -8.61
CA ALA A 76 9.74 -9.12 -9.85
C ALA A 76 10.64 -9.24 -11.08
N VAL A 77 11.65 -8.39 -11.14
CA VAL A 77 12.56 -8.27 -12.28
C VAL A 77 13.57 -9.43 -12.29
N SER A 78 14.02 -9.92 -11.14
CA SER A 78 14.83 -11.14 -11.03
C SER A 78 14.09 -12.38 -11.55
N LEU A 79 12.82 -12.55 -11.15
CA LEU A 79 12.04 -13.76 -11.46
C LEU A 79 11.41 -13.73 -12.86
N GLY A 80 10.90 -12.57 -13.27
CA GLY A 80 10.17 -12.39 -14.52
C GLY A 80 10.95 -11.65 -15.61
N GLY A 81 12.21 -11.30 -15.35
CA GLY A 81 13.02 -10.44 -16.21
C GLY A 81 12.51 -9.00 -16.26
N PRO A 82 13.13 -8.15 -17.10
CA PRO A 82 12.67 -6.77 -17.36
C PRO A 82 11.20 -6.68 -17.79
N GLY A 83 10.67 -7.75 -18.40
CA GLY A 83 9.27 -7.86 -18.83
C GLY A 83 8.23 -7.74 -17.72
N ALA A 84 8.58 -8.15 -16.49
CA ALA A 84 7.67 -8.05 -15.35
C ALA A 84 7.29 -6.59 -15.07
N THR A 85 8.22 -5.65 -15.28
CA THR A 85 7.99 -4.21 -15.10
C THR A 85 6.85 -3.68 -15.96
N PHE A 86 6.71 -4.14 -17.21
CA PHE A 86 5.62 -3.74 -18.08
C PHE A 86 4.26 -4.09 -17.45
N TRP A 87 4.11 -5.33 -17.00
CA TRP A 87 2.88 -5.79 -16.39
C TRP A 87 2.63 -5.16 -15.01
N MET A 88 3.69 -4.80 -14.28
CA MET A 88 3.55 -4.00 -13.06
C MET A 88 2.93 -2.62 -13.36
N ILE A 89 3.42 -1.92 -14.38
CA ILE A 89 2.88 -0.60 -14.78
C ILE A 89 1.41 -0.72 -15.17
N ILE A 90 1.08 -1.70 -16.01
CA ILE A 90 -0.29 -1.94 -16.46
C ILE A 90 -1.21 -2.27 -15.28
N ALA A 91 -0.77 -3.14 -14.38
CA ALA A 91 -1.51 -3.46 -13.16
C ALA A 91 -1.70 -2.25 -12.25
N GLY A 92 -0.70 -1.38 -12.11
CA GLY A 92 -0.81 -0.11 -11.37
C GLY A 92 -1.88 0.81 -11.96
N LEU A 93 -1.87 1.01 -13.28
CA LEU A 93 -2.86 1.85 -13.99
C LEU A 93 -4.29 1.34 -13.86
N PHE A 94 -4.52 0.03 -13.95
CA PHE A 94 -5.84 -0.56 -13.73
C PHE A 94 -6.21 -0.59 -12.24
N GLY A 95 -5.23 -0.79 -11.36
CA GLY A 95 -5.36 -0.78 -9.89
C GLY A 95 -5.88 0.55 -9.35
N MET A 96 -5.55 1.68 -9.99
CA MET A 96 -6.12 3.00 -9.66
C MET A 96 -7.65 2.98 -9.60
N CYS A 97 -8.31 2.27 -10.52
CA CYS A 97 -9.77 2.18 -10.53
C CYS A 97 -10.30 1.25 -9.42
N THR A 98 -9.59 0.17 -9.10
CA THR A 98 -9.93 -0.68 -7.95
C THR A 98 -9.83 0.10 -6.65
N LYS A 99 -8.75 0.88 -6.48
CA LYS A 99 -8.52 1.78 -5.34
C LYS A 99 -9.63 2.82 -5.20
N PHE A 100 -10.03 3.41 -6.32
CA PHE A 100 -11.15 4.35 -6.40
C PHE A 100 -12.44 3.75 -5.82
N VAL A 101 -12.76 2.51 -6.17
CA VAL A 101 -13.96 1.82 -5.68
C VAL A 101 -13.88 1.52 -4.19
N GLU A 102 -12.79 0.92 -3.72
CA GLU A 102 -12.68 0.50 -2.33
C GLU A 102 -12.61 1.67 -1.35
N CYS A 103 -11.87 2.75 -1.67
CA CYS A 103 -11.82 3.93 -0.80
C CYS A 103 -13.14 4.72 -0.79
N THR A 104 -13.88 4.75 -1.91
CA THR A 104 -15.25 5.30 -1.91
C THR A 104 -16.15 4.52 -0.94
N LEU A 105 -16.12 3.19 -1.00
CA LEU A 105 -16.92 2.33 -0.12
C LEU A 105 -16.47 2.42 1.35
N GLY A 106 -15.16 2.51 1.58
CA GLY A 106 -14.56 2.68 2.91
C GLY A 106 -15.10 3.90 3.64
N VAL A 107 -15.29 5.01 2.92
CA VAL A 107 -15.90 6.23 3.46
C VAL A 107 -17.42 6.12 3.52
N ARG A 108 -18.07 5.56 2.49
CA ARG A 108 -19.54 5.51 2.38
C ARG A 108 -20.20 4.78 3.56
N TYR A 109 -19.55 3.73 4.04
CA TYR A 109 -20.07 2.84 5.08
C TYR A 109 -19.40 3.04 6.45
N ARG A 110 -18.51 4.04 6.61
CA ARG A 110 -17.86 4.30 7.89
C ARG A 110 -18.87 4.72 8.96
N THR A 111 -18.53 4.42 10.21
CA THR A 111 -19.25 4.91 11.39
C THR A 111 -18.31 5.76 12.23
N ILE A 112 -18.83 6.83 12.83
CA ILE A 112 -18.08 7.65 13.79
C ILE A 112 -18.66 7.38 15.17
N ASP A 113 -17.82 6.99 16.12
CA ASP A 113 -18.27 6.72 17.49
C ASP A 113 -18.40 8.00 18.33
N GLU A 114 -18.86 7.84 19.57
CA GLU A 114 -19.08 8.95 20.51
C GLU A 114 -17.79 9.71 20.88
N ASN A 115 -16.62 9.08 20.71
CA ASN A 115 -15.32 9.70 20.94
C ASN A 115 -14.79 10.40 19.68
N GLY A 116 -15.57 10.40 18.59
CA GLY A 116 -15.17 10.96 17.30
C GLY A 116 -14.17 10.10 16.55
N ILE A 117 -13.99 8.83 16.93
CA ILE A 117 -13.10 7.89 16.23
C ILE A 117 -13.87 7.28 15.06
N VAL A 118 -13.23 7.27 13.90
CA VAL A 118 -13.79 6.72 12.69
C VAL A 118 -13.46 5.24 12.57
N HIS A 119 -14.49 4.45 12.29
CA HIS A 119 -14.41 3.02 12.01
C HIS A 119 -14.97 2.77 10.61
N GLY A 120 -14.11 2.46 9.65
CA GLY A 120 -14.50 2.25 8.26
C GLY A 120 -13.73 1.13 7.58
N GLY A 121 -13.69 1.19 6.25
CA GLY A 121 -13.04 0.16 5.45
C GLY A 121 -13.85 -1.14 5.30
N PRO A 122 -13.20 -2.25 4.95
CA PRO A 122 -13.87 -3.50 4.58
C PRO A 122 -14.71 -4.09 5.71
N PHE A 123 -14.34 -3.82 6.95
CA PHE A 123 -15.09 -4.22 8.14
C PHE A 123 -16.53 -3.69 8.16
N LYS A 124 -16.81 -2.60 7.43
CA LYS A 124 -18.13 -1.99 7.33
C LYS A 124 -18.86 -2.28 6.02
N TYR A 125 -18.16 -2.28 4.88
CA TYR A 125 -18.81 -2.50 3.59
C TYR A 125 -18.94 -3.99 3.21
N LEU A 126 -18.05 -4.88 3.65
CA LEU A 126 -18.18 -6.32 3.35
C LEU A 126 -19.43 -6.95 3.99
N PRO A 127 -19.83 -6.61 5.24
CA PRO A 127 -21.11 -7.06 5.78
C PRO A 127 -22.31 -6.62 4.94
N VAL A 128 -22.24 -5.44 4.32
CA VAL A 128 -23.28 -4.93 3.43
C VAL A 128 -23.27 -5.69 2.11
N ALA A 129 -22.10 -5.90 1.50
CA ALA A 129 -21.94 -6.62 0.24
C ALA A 129 -22.48 -8.06 0.34
N PHE A 130 -22.14 -8.77 1.42
CA PHE A 130 -22.46 -10.19 1.59
C PHE A 130 -23.76 -10.44 2.36
N ARG A 131 -24.55 -9.41 2.69
CA ARG A 131 -25.75 -9.51 3.55
C ARG A 131 -26.72 -10.63 3.14
N ARG A 132 -26.86 -10.90 1.83
CA ARG A 132 -27.75 -11.94 1.28
C ARG A 132 -27.37 -13.36 1.69
N LEU A 133 -26.13 -13.60 2.15
CA LEU A 133 -25.66 -14.90 2.62
C LEU A 133 -26.12 -15.21 4.07
N GLY A 134 -26.70 -14.24 4.78
CA GLY A 134 -27.11 -14.39 6.17
C GLY A 134 -26.02 -14.03 7.19
N ARG A 135 -26.40 -13.91 8.47
CA ARG A 135 -25.53 -13.34 9.52
C ARG A 135 -24.26 -14.16 9.78
N VAL A 136 -24.37 -15.48 9.80
CA VAL A 136 -23.25 -16.37 10.16
C VAL A 136 -22.18 -16.41 9.05
N PRO A 137 -22.50 -16.67 7.77
CA PRO A 137 -21.49 -16.65 6.71
C PRO A 137 -20.81 -15.29 6.56
N VAL A 138 -21.57 -14.21 6.70
CA VAL A 138 -21.01 -12.85 6.68
C VAL A 138 -19.98 -12.65 7.78
N ALA A 139 -20.31 -13.02 9.02
CA ALA A 139 -19.39 -12.88 10.16
C ALA A 139 -18.11 -13.72 9.98
N ILE A 140 -18.23 -14.91 9.39
CA ILE A 140 -17.07 -15.77 9.07
C ILE A 140 -16.19 -15.11 8.01
N ILE A 141 -16.76 -14.68 6.88
CA ILE A 141 -16.01 -14.07 5.77
C ILE A 141 -15.28 -12.81 6.24
N THR A 142 -15.96 -11.92 6.96
CA THR A 142 -15.37 -10.67 7.43
C THR A 142 -14.43 -10.86 8.61
N GLY A 143 -14.66 -11.89 9.44
CA GLY A 143 -13.72 -12.32 10.48
C GLY A 143 -12.42 -12.87 9.89
N ILE A 144 -12.51 -13.72 8.87
CA ILE A 144 -11.34 -14.22 8.12
C ILE A 144 -10.56 -13.04 7.52
N PHE A 145 -11.26 -12.13 6.82
CA PHE A 145 -10.63 -10.92 6.29
C PHE A 145 -9.89 -10.13 7.37
N ALA A 146 -10.53 -9.89 8.52
CA ALA A 146 -9.94 -9.14 9.62
C ALA A 146 -8.72 -9.84 10.23
N ILE A 147 -8.76 -11.16 10.38
CA ILE A 147 -7.61 -11.93 10.87
C ILE A 147 -6.46 -11.85 9.86
N SER A 148 -6.74 -12.04 8.56
CA SER A 148 -5.72 -12.00 7.51
C SER A 148 -5.00 -10.66 7.43
N ILE A 149 -5.75 -9.55 7.42
CA ILE A 149 -5.15 -8.21 7.33
C ILE A 149 -4.41 -7.83 8.62
N MET A 150 -4.88 -8.29 9.78
CA MET A 150 -4.21 -8.11 11.06
C MET A 150 -2.89 -8.89 11.15
N LEU A 151 -2.90 -10.15 10.73
CA LEU A 151 -1.70 -10.99 10.69
C LEU A 151 -0.68 -10.40 9.72
N PHE A 152 -1.11 -9.94 8.54
CA PHE A 152 -0.21 -9.23 7.64
C PHE A 152 0.35 -7.96 8.28
N GLY A 153 -0.49 -7.14 8.94
CA GLY A 153 -0.02 -5.93 9.61
C GLY A 153 1.05 -6.19 10.70
N ILE A 154 0.95 -7.30 11.43
CA ILE A 154 1.93 -7.70 12.44
C ILE A 154 3.19 -8.29 11.78
N ILE A 155 3.03 -9.15 10.78
CA ILE A 155 4.12 -9.95 10.21
C ILE A 155 4.78 -9.21 9.03
N GLY A 156 4.02 -8.97 7.96
CA GLY A 156 4.49 -8.33 6.73
C GLY A 156 4.70 -6.83 6.87
N GLY A 157 3.70 -6.10 7.38
CA GLY A 157 3.80 -4.67 7.66
C GLY A 157 4.64 -4.35 8.90
N GLY A 158 4.89 -5.36 9.75
CA GLY A 158 5.58 -5.25 11.03
C GLY A 158 6.99 -5.80 11.00
N MET A 159 7.11 -7.08 11.35
CA MET A 159 8.39 -7.77 11.52
C MET A 159 9.28 -7.70 10.26
N PHE A 160 8.69 -7.92 9.07
CA PHE A 160 9.44 -7.94 7.81
C PHE A 160 9.99 -6.55 7.44
N GLN A 161 9.23 -5.47 7.69
CA GLN A 161 9.72 -4.11 7.48
C GLN A 161 10.88 -3.78 8.43
N ALA A 162 10.76 -4.18 9.70
CA ALA A 162 11.81 -3.99 10.69
C ALA A 162 13.10 -4.75 10.35
N ASN A 163 12.96 -5.99 9.87
CA ASN A 163 14.08 -6.83 9.45
C ASN A 163 14.88 -6.17 8.31
N ASN A 164 14.21 -5.78 7.22
CA ASN A 164 14.86 -5.15 6.09
C ASN A 164 15.45 -3.77 6.42
N ALA A 165 14.82 -3.00 7.31
CA ALA A 165 15.41 -1.74 7.80
C ALA A 165 16.72 -1.98 8.54
N PHE A 166 16.76 -3.04 9.37
CA PHE A 166 17.98 -3.45 10.05
C PHE A 166 19.05 -3.93 9.06
N SER A 167 18.73 -4.84 8.13
CA SER A 167 19.66 -5.32 7.11
C SER A 167 20.22 -4.17 6.27
N GLY A 168 19.36 -3.28 5.75
CA GLY A 168 19.80 -2.14 4.93
C GLY A 168 20.75 -1.18 5.66
N ILE A 169 20.51 -0.93 6.96
CA ILE A 169 21.42 -0.12 7.78
C ILE A 169 22.72 -0.85 8.06
N ARG A 170 22.66 -2.14 8.41
CA ARG A 170 23.83 -2.97 8.67
C ARG A 170 24.74 -3.03 7.45
N ASP A 171 24.18 -3.27 6.27
CA ASP A 171 24.93 -3.37 5.03
C ASP A 171 25.57 -2.03 4.65
N ALA A 172 24.82 -0.92 4.77
CA ALA A 172 25.38 0.41 4.57
C ALA A 172 26.52 0.73 5.55
N LEU A 173 26.42 0.34 6.82
CA LEU A 173 27.51 0.51 7.79
C LEU A 173 28.70 -0.39 7.48
N GLY A 174 28.48 -1.60 6.95
CA GLY A 174 29.54 -2.49 6.47
C GLY A 174 30.39 -1.90 5.34
N THR A 175 29.81 -1.00 4.52
CA THR A 175 30.58 -0.28 3.48
C THR A 175 31.49 0.83 4.02
N VAL A 176 31.17 1.37 5.21
CA VAL A 176 31.87 2.53 5.81
C VAL A 176 32.81 2.10 6.95
N THR A 177 32.52 0.99 7.62
CA THR A 177 33.25 0.48 8.77
C THR A 177 33.53 -1.01 8.60
N ASN A 178 34.73 -1.47 8.97
CA ASN A 178 35.04 -2.91 8.98
C ASN A 178 33.99 -3.64 9.84
N SER A 179 33.31 -4.62 9.26
CA SER A 179 32.07 -5.20 9.74
C SER A 179 32.10 -5.68 11.19
N GLU A 180 33.27 -6.11 11.70
CA GLU A 180 33.45 -6.72 13.03
C GLU A 180 33.42 -5.72 14.20
N ASP A 181 33.65 -4.42 13.97
CA ASP A 181 33.73 -3.40 15.05
C ASP A 181 32.43 -2.57 15.21
N THR A 182 31.37 -2.90 14.47
CA THR A 182 30.12 -2.14 14.53
C THR A 182 29.24 -2.55 15.71
N VAL A 183 28.71 -1.56 16.44
CA VAL A 183 27.76 -1.75 17.57
C VAL A 183 26.49 -2.51 17.15
N LEU A 184 26.24 -2.60 15.84
CA LEU A 184 25.09 -3.29 15.25
C LEU A 184 25.42 -4.70 14.72
N HIS A 185 26.59 -5.25 15.01
CA HIS A 185 26.94 -6.61 14.59
C HIS A 185 26.26 -7.67 15.48
N GLY A 186 25.75 -8.74 14.84
CA GLY A 186 25.12 -9.88 15.51
C GLY A 186 23.78 -9.59 16.20
N ASP A 187 23.29 -10.58 16.95
CA ASP A 187 21.95 -10.56 17.59
C ASP A 187 21.78 -9.42 18.60
N ALA A 188 22.86 -9.00 19.28
CA ALA A 188 22.83 -7.88 20.21
C ALA A 188 22.55 -6.55 19.49
N GLY A 189 23.16 -6.35 18.32
CA GLY A 189 22.92 -5.19 17.46
C GLY A 189 21.49 -5.14 16.96
N ALA A 190 20.98 -6.28 16.48
CA ALA A 190 19.59 -6.44 16.07
C ALA A 190 18.59 -6.11 17.18
N LEU A 191 18.87 -6.57 18.41
CA LEU A 191 18.03 -6.28 19.58
C LEU A 191 18.02 -4.78 19.92
N ILE A 192 19.18 -4.13 19.95
CA ILE A 192 19.30 -2.70 20.24
C ILE A 192 18.55 -1.88 19.18
N PHE A 193 18.78 -2.18 17.90
CA PHE A 193 18.08 -1.54 16.80
C PHE A 193 16.57 -1.73 16.92
N GLY A 194 16.12 -2.98 17.12
CA GLY A 194 14.71 -3.32 17.26
C GLY A 194 14.02 -2.57 18.41
N ILE A 195 14.67 -2.45 19.58
CA ILE A 195 14.13 -1.70 20.72
C ILE A 195 14.00 -0.21 20.41
N ILE A 196 15.03 0.40 19.82
CA ILE A 196 15.01 1.81 19.42
C ILE A 196 13.90 2.03 18.39
N PHE A 197 13.83 1.16 17.38
CA PHE A 197 12.88 1.27 16.29
C PHE A 197 11.44 1.08 16.77
N ALA A 198 11.18 0.08 17.61
CA ALA A 198 9.89 -0.12 18.26
C ALA A 198 9.51 1.09 19.13
N GLY A 199 10.46 1.70 19.83
CA GLY A 199 10.25 2.94 20.59
C GLY A 199 9.80 4.10 19.70
N LEU A 200 10.47 4.32 18.57
CA LEU A 200 10.08 5.35 17.60
C LEU A 200 8.68 5.09 17.03
N VAL A 201 8.36 3.83 16.71
CA VAL A 201 7.02 3.46 16.20
C VAL A 201 5.96 3.67 17.29
N ALA A 202 6.24 3.27 18.54
CA ALA A 202 5.36 3.43 19.68
C ALA A 202 4.95 4.90 19.90
N LEU A 203 5.92 5.83 19.82
CA LEU A 203 5.68 7.27 19.94
C LEU A 203 4.61 7.78 18.96
N VAL A 204 4.55 7.20 17.76
CA VAL A 204 3.59 7.61 16.72
C VAL A 204 2.24 6.90 16.91
N ILE A 205 2.23 5.58 17.05
CA ILE A 205 1.00 4.78 17.04
C ILE A 205 0.14 5.00 18.28
N ILE A 206 0.72 5.43 19.41
CA ILE A 206 -0.02 5.78 20.63
C ILE A 206 -1.06 6.86 20.36
N GLY A 207 -0.70 7.86 19.54
CA GLY A 207 -1.58 8.98 19.18
C GLY A 207 -2.65 8.64 18.12
N GLY A 208 -2.73 7.39 17.66
CA GLY A 208 -3.72 6.94 16.66
C GLY A 208 -3.58 7.64 15.30
N ILE A 209 -4.66 7.63 14.51
CA ILE A 209 -4.62 8.09 13.12
C ILE A 209 -4.23 9.56 12.96
N LYS A 210 -4.58 10.43 13.91
CA LYS A 210 -4.21 11.85 13.86
C LYS A 210 -2.69 12.05 14.01
N SER A 211 -2.03 11.23 14.82
CA SER A 211 -0.58 11.24 14.99
C SER A 211 0.11 10.67 13.75
N ILE A 212 -0.33 9.48 13.32
CA ILE A 212 0.18 8.80 12.12
C ILE A 212 0.10 9.74 10.92
N ALA A 213 -1.07 10.29 10.65
CA ALA A 213 -1.29 11.13 9.48
C ALA A 213 -0.55 12.47 9.53
N ARG A 214 -0.20 12.97 10.73
CA ARG A 214 0.67 14.14 10.89
C ARG A 214 2.12 13.80 10.53
N VAL A 215 2.61 12.65 11.00
CA VAL A 215 3.98 12.19 10.72
C VAL A 215 4.13 11.84 9.24
N THR A 216 3.20 11.07 8.68
CA THR A 216 3.26 10.64 7.27
C THR A 216 3.11 11.81 6.30
N ALA A 217 2.31 12.83 6.62
CA ALA A 217 2.17 14.03 5.79
C ALA A 217 3.49 14.80 5.57
N MET A 218 4.44 14.66 6.49
CA MET A 218 5.79 15.22 6.35
C MET A 218 6.77 14.20 5.77
N LEU A 219 6.74 12.97 6.29
CA LEU A 219 7.72 11.95 6.00
C LEU A 219 7.59 11.38 4.58
N VAL A 220 6.36 11.14 4.11
CA VAL A 220 6.10 10.51 2.80
C VAL A 220 6.59 11.37 1.64
N PRO A 221 6.26 12.67 1.56
CA PRO A 221 6.82 13.52 0.50
C PRO A 221 8.35 13.58 0.58
N ALA A 222 8.93 13.66 1.77
CA ALA A 222 10.38 13.73 1.95
C ALA A 222 11.09 12.45 1.46
N MET A 223 10.64 11.26 1.90
CA MET A 223 11.25 9.99 1.48
C MET A 223 11.07 9.74 -0.02
N ALA A 224 9.90 10.07 -0.58
CA ALA A 224 9.64 9.94 -2.01
C ALA A 224 10.55 10.87 -2.84
N ILE A 225 10.72 12.13 -2.42
CA ILE A 225 11.62 13.08 -3.10
C ILE A 225 13.06 12.57 -3.06
N VAL A 226 13.56 12.13 -1.90
CA VAL A 226 14.94 11.61 -1.78
C VAL A 226 15.15 10.44 -2.72
N TYR A 227 14.24 9.46 -2.71
CA TYR A 227 14.36 8.28 -3.56
C TYR A 227 14.22 8.58 -5.05
N VAL A 228 13.23 9.39 -5.43
CA VAL A 228 13.01 9.79 -6.83
C VAL A 228 14.19 10.60 -7.35
N LEU A 229 14.74 11.55 -6.59
CA LEU A 229 15.92 12.29 -7.01
C LEU A 229 17.13 11.37 -7.19
N ALA A 230 17.34 10.45 -6.26
CA ALA A 230 18.37 9.43 -6.37
C ALA A 230 18.25 8.59 -7.65
N ALA A 231 17.06 8.06 -7.94
CA ALA A 231 16.82 7.30 -9.16
C ALA A 231 16.92 8.17 -10.42
N LEU A 232 16.45 9.42 -10.39
CA LEU A 232 16.59 10.36 -11.51
C LEU A 232 18.05 10.66 -11.83
N LEU A 233 18.94 10.75 -10.84
CA LEU A 233 20.38 10.93 -11.09
C LEU A 233 20.95 9.78 -11.91
N VAL A 234 20.62 8.53 -11.56
CA VAL A 234 21.03 7.35 -12.32
C VAL A 234 20.41 7.35 -13.73
N ILE A 235 19.12 7.64 -13.84
CA ILE A 235 18.40 7.67 -15.12
C ILE A 235 18.97 8.75 -16.05
N PHE A 236 19.29 9.93 -15.54
CA PHE A 236 19.89 11.00 -16.34
C PHE A 236 21.34 10.70 -16.72
N ALA A 237 22.12 10.06 -15.83
CA ALA A 237 23.46 9.58 -16.17
C ALA A 237 23.43 8.52 -17.29
N ASN A 238 22.33 7.78 -17.41
CA ASN A 238 22.11 6.74 -18.41
C ASN A 238 21.09 7.14 -19.49
N PHE A 239 20.93 8.43 -19.76
CA PHE A 239 19.86 8.93 -20.63
C PHE A 239 19.84 8.27 -22.02
N GLY A 240 21.03 8.00 -22.60
CA GLY A 240 21.16 7.33 -23.89
C GLY A 240 20.62 5.89 -23.92
N ASN A 241 20.56 5.22 -22.77
CA ASN A 241 20.14 3.83 -22.65
C ASN A 241 18.63 3.68 -22.38
N ILE A 242 17.90 4.78 -22.14
CA ILE A 242 16.46 4.75 -21.83
C ILE A 242 15.68 3.98 -22.90
N GLY A 243 15.96 4.23 -24.19
CA GLY A 243 15.30 3.54 -25.30
C GLY A 243 15.54 2.02 -25.27
N ALA A 244 16.77 1.59 -24.98
CA ALA A 244 17.13 0.18 -24.87
C ALA A 244 16.45 -0.48 -23.66
N ALA A 245 16.40 0.19 -22.51
CA ALA A 245 15.73 -0.32 -21.32
C ALA A 245 14.22 -0.50 -21.52
N PHE A 246 13.52 0.48 -22.13
CA PHE A 246 12.12 0.29 -22.49
C PHE A 246 11.93 -0.79 -23.57
N GLY A 247 12.90 -0.94 -24.49
CA GLY A 247 12.95 -2.05 -25.42
C GLY A 247 13.01 -3.41 -24.71
N ALA A 248 13.86 -3.54 -23.69
CA ALA A 248 13.97 -4.73 -22.85
C ALA A 248 12.69 -5.01 -22.06
N ILE A 249 12.08 -3.97 -21.47
CA ILE A 249 10.82 -4.08 -20.72
C ILE A 249 9.69 -4.58 -21.63
N ILE A 250 9.52 -3.99 -22.81
CA ILE A 250 8.44 -4.38 -23.73
C ILE A 250 8.75 -5.74 -24.37
N GLY A 251 9.98 -5.97 -24.82
CA GLY A 251 10.41 -7.23 -25.42
C GLY A 251 10.24 -8.40 -24.45
N GLY A 252 10.75 -8.26 -23.23
CA GLY A 252 10.62 -9.28 -22.19
C GLY A 252 9.18 -9.54 -21.75
N ALA A 253 8.27 -8.57 -21.89
CA ALA A 253 6.87 -8.72 -21.51
C ALA A 253 6.09 -9.66 -22.44
N PHE A 254 6.47 -9.72 -23.72
CA PHE A 254 5.77 -10.49 -24.77
C PHE A 254 6.61 -11.62 -25.36
N SER A 255 7.91 -11.66 -25.08
CA SER A 255 8.82 -12.72 -25.51
C SER A 255 9.79 -13.11 -24.37
N PRO A 256 9.27 -13.66 -23.26
CA PRO A 256 10.11 -14.02 -22.13
C PRO A 256 10.84 -15.33 -22.38
N GLU A 257 12.15 -15.21 -22.52
CA GLU A 257 13.08 -16.34 -22.58
C GLU A 257 13.40 -16.79 -21.14
N GLY A 258 13.39 -18.11 -20.88
CA GLY A 258 13.80 -18.67 -19.59
C GLY A 258 12.79 -18.56 -18.43
N VAL A 259 11.69 -17.80 -18.55
CA VAL A 259 10.69 -17.68 -17.48
C VAL A 259 9.69 -18.84 -17.51
N ALA A 260 9.52 -19.51 -16.36
CA ALA A 260 8.54 -20.57 -16.21
C ALA A 260 7.10 -20.06 -16.50
N GLY A 261 6.38 -20.77 -17.36
CA GLY A 261 5.03 -20.36 -17.80
C GLY A 261 5.00 -19.28 -18.91
N GLY A 262 6.16 -18.88 -19.44
CA GLY A 262 6.27 -17.94 -20.55
C GLY A 262 5.60 -16.59 -20.27
N VAL A 263 4.90 -16.04 -21.28
CA VAL A 263 4.19 -14.74 -21.16
C VAL A 263 3.21 -14.71 -19.99
N ILE A 264 2.49 -15.81 -19.75
CA ILE A 264 1.52 -15.90 -18.65
C ILE A 264 2.24 -15.81 -17.30
N GLY A 265 3.40 -16.47 -17.16
CA GLY A 265 4.24 -16.39 -15.97
C GLY A 265 4.68 -14.95 -15.66
N VAL A 266 5.17 -14.23 -16.67
CA VAL A 266 5.60 -12.82 -16.51
C VAL A 266 4.43 -11.90 -16.15
N ILE A 267 3.25 -12.12 -16.74
CA ILE A 267 2.02 -11.40 -16.37
C ILE A 267 1.72 -11.62 -14.88
N ILE A 268 1.69 -12.88 -14.43
CA ILE A 268 1.36 -13.21 -13.04
C ILE A 268 2.38 -12.57 -12.09
N ILE A 269 3.68 -12.71 -12.36
CA ILE A 269 4.74 -12.11 -11.53
C ILE A 269 4.59 -10.59 -11.46
N GLY A 270 4.43 -9.93 -12.60
CA GLY A 270 4.31 -8.48 -12.67
C GLY A 270 3.05 -7.98 -11.95
N VAL A 271 1.89 -8.58 -12.19
CA VAL A 271 0.67 -8.14 -11.50
C VAL A 271 0.71 -8.47 -10.01
N GLN A 272 1.21 -9.65 -9.63
CA GLN A 272 1.35 -10.02 -8.23
C GLN A 272 2.16 -8.97 -7.48
N ARG A 273 3.34 -8.61 -7.99
CA ARG A 273 4.21 -7.63 -7.34
C ARG A 273 3.66 -6.21 -7.37
N ALA A 274 2.94 -5.82 -8.42
CA ALA A 274 2.19 -4.56 -8.40
C ALA A 274 1.09 -4.55 -7.35
N ALA A 275 0.34 -5.65 -7.18
CA ALA A 275 -0.71 -5.75 -6.16
C ALA A 275 -0.14 -5.68 -4.74
N PHE A 276 1.06 -6.23 -4.50
CA PHE A 276 1.77 -6.05 -3.23
C PHE A 276 2.28 -4.63 -3.01
N SER A 277 2.71 -3.96 -4.08
CA SER A 277 3.23 -2.59 -4.02
C SER A 277 2.11 -1.59 -3.69
N ASN A 278 1.08 -1.52 -4.54
CA ASN A 278 0.03 -0.50 -4.39
C ASN A 278 -1.18 -0.96 -3.57
N GLU A 279 -1.23 -2.24 -3.18
CA GLU A 279 -2.30 -2.83 -2.38
C GLU A 279 -3.72 -2.65 -2.96
N SER A 280 -3.84 -2.55 -4.28
CA SER A 280 -5.14 -2.35 -4.94
C SER A 280 -6.00 -3.60 -4.79
N GLY A 281 -7.19 -3.43 -4.20
CA GLY A 281 -8.12 -4.54 -4.00
C GLY A 281 -7.83 -5.38 -2.76
N ILE A 282 -6.77 -5.10 -2.00
CA ILE A 282 -6.52 -5.75 -0.70
C ILE A 282 -7.55 -5.28 0.34
N GLY A 283 -8.02 -4.03 0.28
CA GLY A 283 -8.91 -3.45 1.28
C GLY A 283 -8.19 -2.80 2.48
N SER A 284 -6.88 -2.61 2.40
CA SER A 284 -6.07 -1.93 3.44
C SER A 284 -6.22 -0.40 3.40
N ALA A 285 -5.95 0.24 2.27
CA ALA A 285 -6.08 1.68 2.09
C ALA A 285 -7.44 2.29 2.49
N PRO A 286 -8.61 1.67 2.23
CA PRO A 286 -9.88 2.21 2.70
C PRO A 286 -9.99 2.30 4.23
N ILE A 287 -9.12 1.61 4.98
CA ILE A 287 -9.02 1.77 6.44
C ILE A 287 -8.49 3.17 6.79
N ALA A 288 -7.37 3.62 6.19
CA ALA A 288 -6.85 4.98 6.37
C ALA A 288 -7.79 6.03 5.78
N HIS A 289 -8.21 5.83 4.52
CA HIS A 289 -9.06 6.79 3.81
C HIS A 289 -10.42 6.96 4.47
N SER A 290 -10.93 5.94 5.17
CA SER A 290 -12.17 6.10 5.93
C SER A 290 -12.10 7.20 6.98
N ALA A 291 -10.92 7.56 7.51
CA ALA A 291 -10.77 8.59 8.54
C ALA A 291 -10.83 10.04 8.01
N VAL A 292 -10.96 10.25 6.69
CA VAL A 292 -10.89 11.58 6.08
C VAL A 292 -12.01 12.52 6.53
N LYS A 293 -11.83 13.83 6.45
CA LYS A 293 -12.90 14.82 6.56
C LYS A 293 -13.59 15.02 5.22
N THR A 294 -14.77 14.42 5.03
CA THR A 294 -15.60 14.60 3.84
C THR A 294 -17.05 14.23 4.09
N ARG A 295 -17.97 14.92 3.41
CA ARG A 295 -19.38 14.50 3.28
C ARG A 295 -19.65 13.69 2.01
N ARG A 296 -18.71 13.67 1.06
CA ARG A 296 -18.86 13.07 -0.27
C ARG A 296 -17.91 11.88 -0.41
N PRO A 297 -18.36 10.63 -0.18
CA PRO A 297 -17.49 9.46 -0.13
C PRO A 297 -16.57 9.29 -1.33
N VAL A 298 -17.07 9.57 -2.54
CA VAL A 298 -16.30 9.42 -3.78
C VAL A 298 -15.13 10.39 -3.92
N SER A 299 -15.08 11.46 -3.11
CA SER A 299 -13.91 12.33 -3.05
C SER A 299 -12.66 11.53 -2.70
N GLU A 300 -12.78 10.55 -1.79
CA GLU A 300 -11.66 9.66 -1.44
C GLU A 300 -11.36 8.64 -2.49
N GLY A 301 -12.35 8.19 -3.27
CA GLY A 301 -12.08 7.37 -4.44
C GLY A 301 -11.12 8.10 -5.38
N PHE A 302 -11.39 9.37 -5.68
CA PHE A 302 -10.51 10.17 -6.54
C PHE A 302 -9.11 10.35 -5.92
N VAL A 303 -9.03 10.68 -4.62
CA VAL A 303 -7.74 10.88 -3.95
C VAL A 303 -6.93 9.58 -3.90
N ALA A 304 -7.52 8.48 -3.46
CA ALA A 304 -6.86 7.18 -3.34
C ALA A 304 -6.39 6.62 -4.70
N ALA A 305 -7.07 6.95 -5.81
CA ALA A 305 -6.61 6.58 -7.14
C ALA A 305 -5.21 7.12 -7.49
N LEU A 306 -4.71 8.14 -6.78
CA LEU A 306 -3.33 8.62 -6.94
C LEU A 306 -2.29 7.64 -6.38
N GLU A 307 -2.66 6.79 -5.40
CA GLU A 307 -1.71 5.89 -4.74
C GLU A 307 -1.03 4.95 -5.74
N PRO A 308 -1.76 4.14 -6.56
CA PRO A 308 -1.09 3.19 -7.46
C PRO A 308 -0.26 3.86 -8.55
N PHE A 309 -0.61 5.11 -8.90
CA PHE A 309 0.17 5.90 -9.85
C PHE A 309 1.52 6.33 -9.25
N ILE A 310 1.51 6.92 -8.05
CA ILE A 310 2.74 7.36 -7.37
C ILE A 310 3.63 6.15 -7.08
N ASP A 311 3.04 5.12 -6.50
CA ASP A 311 3.70 3.93 -6.02
C ASP A 311 4.26 3.05 -7.15
N THR A 312 3.38 2.50 -7.98
CA THR A 312 3.76 1.46 -8.96
C THR A 312 4.14 2.06 -10.30
N VAL A 313 3.41 3.06 -10.80
CA VAL A 313 3.67 3.60 -12.14
C VAL A 313 4.93 4.47 -12.15
N VAL A 314 5.15 5.26 -11.09
CA VAL A 314 6.33 6.14 -10.99
C VAL A 314 7.47 5.45 -10.25
N ILE A 315 7.32 5.19 -8.95
CA ILE A 315 8.46 4.75 -8.12
C ILE A 315 8.96 3.37 -8.56
N CYS A 316 8.10 2.36 -8.72
CA CYS A 316 8.56 1.03 -9.14
C CYS A 316 9.19 1.01 -10.53
N THR A 317 8.67 1.80 -11.47
CA THR A 317 9.29 1.91 -12.81
C THR A 317 10.69 2.48 -12.72
N MET A 318 10.89 3.50 -11.86
CA MET A 318 12.21 4.07 -11.64
C MET A 318 13.17 3.06 -11.00
N THR A 319 12.72 2.30 -10.00
CA THR A 319 13.49 1.19 -9.42
C THR A 319 13.92 0.19 -10.49
N ALA A 320 12.97 -0.26 -11.31
CA ALA A 320 13.25 -1.22 -12.37
C ALA A 320 14.25 -0.69 -13.39
N LEU A 321 14.13 0.57 -13.80
CA LEU A 321 15.08 1.20 -14.72
C LEU A 321 16.50 1.24 -14.14
N VAL A 322 16.66 1.58 -12.85
CA VAL A 322 17.96 1.58 -12.18
C VAL A 322 18.59 0.18 -12.21
N ILE A 323 17.82 -0.87 -11.89
CA ILE A 323 18.29 -2.27 -11.93
C ILE A 323 18.66 -2.68 -13.35
N ILE A 324 17.83 -2.35 -14.33
CA ILE A 324 18.07 -2.69 -15.74
C ILE A 324 19.33 -1.99 -16.25
N PHE A 325 19.56 -0.71 -15.93
CA PHE A 325 20.75 -0.01 -16.36
C PHE A 325 22.06 -0.57 -15.77
N ALA A 326 22.01 -1.15 -14.57
CA ALA A 326 23.20 -1.66 -13.91
C ALA A 326 23.79 -2.90 -14.61
N TRP A 327 22.95 -3.79 -15.14
CA TRP A 327 23.39 -5.12 -15.58
C TRP A 327 22.82 -5.62 -16.92
N TYR A 328 21.80 -4.97 -17.49
CA TYR A 328 21.24 -5.38 -18.79
C TYR A 328 21.86 -4.58 -19.94
N PRO A 329 22.14 -5.16 -21.14
CA PRO A 329 21.75 -6.49 -21.62
C PRO A 329 22.77 -7.62 -21.40
N ASP A 330 23.82 -7.41 -20.62
CA ASP A 330 24.81 -8.47 -20.39
C ASP A 330 24.28 -9.54 -19.44
N GLN A 331 23.71 -10.60 -20.04
CA GLN A 331 23.05 -11.70 -19.34
C GLN A 331 23.95 -12.36 -18.28
N ALA A 332 25.27 -12.44 -18.51
CA ALA A 332 26.17 -13.06 -17.53
C ALA A 332 26.28 -12.23 -16.25
N THR A 333 26.36 -10.90 -16.37
CA THR A 333 26.38 -10.00 -15.22
C THR A 333 25.02 -9.91 -14.53
N TRP A 334 23.94 -9.97 -15.32
CA TRP A 334 22.57 -10.03 -14.82
C TRP A 334 22.34 -11.25 -13.94
N ASP A 335 22.63 -12.44 -14.48
CA ASP A 335 22.40 -13.70 -13.77
C ASP A 335 23.27 -13.77 -12.51
N GLY A 336 24.53 -13.31 -12.59
CA GLY A 336 25.41 -13.23 -11.42
C GLY A 336 24.87 -12.32 -10.32
N ALA A 337 24.40 -11.12 -10.67
CA ALA A 337 23.82 -10.18 -9.71
C ALA A 337 22.52 -10.72 -9.09
N VAL A 338 21.67 -11.40 -9.89
CA VAL A 338 20.43 -12.02 -9.39
C VAL A 338 20.73 -13.19 -8.46
N GLU A 339 21.69 -14.04 -8.79
CA GLU A 339 22.10 -15.18 -7.97
C GLU A 339 22.67 -14.73 -6.61
N GLU A 340 23.55 -13.72 -6.62
CA GLU A 340 24.14 -13.14 -5.41
C GLU A 340 23.08 -12.57 -4.46
N ASN A 341 22.00 -11.99 -5.01
CA ASN A 341 20.95 -11.32 -4.24
C ASN A 341 19.66 -12.15 -4.09
N ALA A 342 19.69 -13.45 -4.40
CA ALA A 342 18.50 -14.30 -4.40
C ALA A 342 17.85 -14.42 -3.00
N ALA A 343 18.65 -14.39 -1.93
CA ALA A 343 18.17 -14.48 -0.56
C ALA A 343 17.54 -13.17 -0.06
N GLU A 344 18.05 -12.02 -0.50
CA GLU A 344 17.62 -10.68 -0.08
C GLU A 344 17.47 -9.78 -1.32
N PRO A 345 16.32 -9.81 -2.02
CA PRO A 345 16.13 -9.08 -3.28
C PRO A 345 16.36 -7.57 -3.18
N ILE A 346 16.24 -6.99 -1.98
CA ILE A 346 16.57 -5.58 -1.75
C ILE A 346 18.03 -5.27 -2.11
N GLY A 347 18.95 -6.22 -1.87
CA GLY A 347 20.37 -6.10 -2.18
C GLY A 347 20.62 -5.85 -3.67
N LEU A 348 19.80 -6.41 -4.56
CA LEU A 348 19.89 -6.15 -6.00
C LEU A 348 19.64 -4.66 -6.32
N THR A 349 18.76 -3.98 -5.60
CA THR A 349 18.57 -2.54 -5.81
C THR A 349 19.77 -1.76 -5.27
N PHE A 350 20.30 -2.13 -4.10
CA PHE A 350 21.47 -1.49 -3.50
C PHE A 350 22.70 -1.62 -4.41
N GLY A 351 23.00 -2.84 -4.87
CA GLY A 351 24.07 -3.11 -5.81
C GLY A 351 23.92 -2.31 -7.10
N ALA A 352 22.70 -2.17 -7.64
CA ALA A 352 22.46 -1.40 -8.85
C ALA A 352 22.85 0.06 -8.68
N PHE A 353 22.47 0.68 -7.55
CA PHE A 353 22.85 2.07 -7.25
C PHE A 353 24.36 2.23 -7.06
N ASP A 354 25.01 1.28 -6.40
CA ASP A 354 26.46 1.31 -6.16
C ASP A 354 27.28 1.12 -7.45
N THR A 355 26.71 0.52 -8.51
CA THR A 355 27.38 0.49 -9.83
C THR A 355 27.58 1.88 -10.46
N PHE A 356 26.75 2.87 -10.10
CA PHE A 356 26.79 4.22 -10.68
C PHE A 356 27.50 5.24 -9.78
N PHE A 357 27.36 5.11 -8.48
CA PHE A 357 27.93 6.06 -7.51
C PHE A 357 28.46 5.29 -6.30
N ASN A 358 29.73 5.52 -5.95
CA ASN A 358 30.33 4.89 -4.77
C ASN A 358 29.57 5.25 -3.48
N ASN A 359 29.30 4.26 -2.63
CA ASN A 359 28.62 4.38 -1.34
C ASN A 359 27.21 4.99 -1.41
N PHE A 360 26.53 4.87 -2.56
CA PHE A 360 25.19 5.40 -2.72
C PHE A 360 24.14 4.55 -1.98
N SER A 361 24.47 3.29 -1.70
CA SER A 361 23.80 2.41 -0.75
C SER A 361 23.57 3.05 0.63
N VAL A 362 24.44 3.96 1.09
CA VAL A 362 24.25 4.68 2.36
C VAL A 362 23.05 5.63 2.29
N LEU A 363 22.91 6.37 1.19
CA LEU A 363 21.75 7.25 0.97
C LEU A 363 20.47 6.41 0.86
N LEU A 364 20.56 5.27 0.19
CA LEU A 364 19.43 4.34 0.04
C LEU A 364 19.02 3.70 1.37
N ALA A 365 19.97 3.37 2.25
CA ALA A 365 19.67 2.83 3.57
C ALA A 365 18.86 3.80 4.44
N VAL A 366 19.17 5.10 4.37
CA VAL A 366 18.36 6.14 5.03
C VAL A 366 16.94 6.17 4.46
N ALA A 367 16.80 6.12 3.13
CA ALA A 367 15.48 6.08 2.51
C ALA A 367 14.70 4.82 2.92
N VAL A 368 15.34 3.65 2.89
CA VAL A 368 14.77 2.35 3.30
C VAL A 368 14.31 2.37 4.75
N PHE A 369 15.10 2.95 5.66
CA PHE A 369 14.68 3.11 7.05
C PHE A 369 13.42 3.95 7.17
N LEU A 370 13.34 5.07 6.46
CA LEU A 370 12.15 5.94 6.45
C LEU A 370 10.93 5.23 5.84
N PHE A 371 11.12 4.50 4.74
CA PHE A 371 10.08 3.69 4.09
C PHE A 371 9.53 2.61 5.03
N ALA A 372 10.43 1.85 5.67
CA ALA A 372 10.04 0.82 6.62
C ALA A 372 9.29 1.42 7.82
N PHE A 373 9.81 2.52 8.39
CA PHE A 373 9.18 3.23 9.50
C PHE A 373 7.78 3.72 9.16
N SER A 374 7.60 4.34 7.99
CA SER A 374 6.31 4.86 7.53
C SER A 374 5.30 3.75 7.29
N THR A 375 5.76 2.63 6.74
CA THR A 375 4.95 1.44 6.48
C THR A 375 4.45 0.84 7.79
N LEU A 376 5.36 0.69 8.75
CA LEU A 376 5.10 0.17 10.08
C LEU A 376 4.00 0.92 10.83
N ILE A 377 4.10 2.26 10.89
CA ILE A 377 3.10 3.06 11.63
C ILE A 377 1.71 2.95 11.01
N THR A 378 1.61 2.88 9.68
CA THR A 378 0.34 2.73 8.96
C THR A 378 -0.24 1.34 9.13
N TRP A 379 0.55 0.29 8.91
CA TRP A 379 0.08 -1.10 9.03
C TRP A 379 -0.27 -1.48 10.47
N SER A 380 0.39 -0.85 11.46
CA SER A 380 -0.05 -0.91 12.86
C SER A 380 -1.47 -0.39 13.05
N TYR A 381 -1.85 0.68 12.36
CA TYR A 381 -3.23 1.20 12.41
C TYR A 381 -4.22 0.31 11.68
N TYR A 382 -3.85 -0.26 10.53
CA TYR A 382 -4.71 -1.21 9.81
C TYR A 382 -5.00 -2.45 10.66
N GLY A 383 -3.96 -3.02 11.27
CA GLY A 383 -4.10 -4.13 12.20
C GLY A 383 -4.93 -3.75 13.44
N LEU A 384 -4.77 -2.54 13.97
CA LEU A 384 -5.56 -2.07 15.12
C LEU A 384 -7.05 -1.97 14.77
N GLN A 385 -7.40 -1.54 13.57
CA GLN A 385 -8.81 -1.48 13.15
C GLN A 385 -9.42 -2.87 12.96
N ALA A 386 -8.64 -3.83 12.43
CA ALA A 386 -9.05 -5.22 12.39
C ALA A 386 -9.21 -5.82 13.79
N TRP A 387 -8.30 -5.51 14.71
CA TRP A 387 -8.36 -5.91 16.12
C TRP A 387 -9.62 -5.38 16.81
N ARG A 388 -9.95 -4.10 16.61
CA ARG A 388 -11.18 -3.47 17.12
C ARG A 388 -12.45 -4.10 16.53
N TYR A 389 -12.41 -4.50 15.26
CA TYR A 389 -13.52 -5.22 14.66
C TYR A 389 -13.75 -6.59 15.32
N LEU A 390 -12.69 -7.32 15.65
CA LEU A 390 -12.76 -8.66 16.22
C LEU A 390 -13.09 -8.66 17.73
N LEU A 391 -12.48 -7.76 18.49
CA LEU A 391 -12.52 -7.78 19.97
C LEU A 391 -13.24 -6.58 20.59
N GLY A 392 -13.73 -5.66 19.76
CA GLY A 392 -14.39 -4.44 20.19
C GLY A 392 -13.42 -3.30 20.49
N THR A 393 -14.01 -2.12 20.73
CA THR A 393 -13.30 -0.85 20.92
C THR A 393 -13.11 -0.56 22.41
N ASN A 394 -11.91 -0.82 22.93
CA ASN A 394 -11.55 -0.50 24.32
C ASN A 394 -10.10 0.02 24.38
N PRO A 395 -9.82 1.12 25.09
CA PRO A 395 -8.44 1.63 25.25
C PRO A 395 -7.44 0.58 25.77
N ALA A 396 -7.88 -0.34 26.63
CA ALA A 396 -7.04 -1.43 27.12
C ALA A 396 -6.71 -2.44 26.01
N THR A 397 -7.70 -2.83 25.18
CA THR A 397 -7.47 -3.77 24.07
C THR A 397 -6.60 -3.13 22.99
N ASP A 398 -6.80 -1.84 22.70
CA ASP A 398 -5.94 -1.09 21.77
C ASP A 398 -4.48 -1.05 22.25
N THR A 399 -4.28 -0.85 23.55
CA THR A 399 -2.93 -0.82 24.16
C THR A 399 -2.25 -2.19 24.06
N ILE A 400 -2.99 -3.28 24.33
CA ILE A 400 -2.47 -4.65 24.16
C ILE A 400 -2.00 -4.87 22.72
N PHE A 401 -2.80 -4.49 21.72
CA PHE A 401 -2.42 -4.63 20.32
C PHE A 401 -1.15 -3.85 19.98
N ARG A 402 -1.04 -2.59 20.44
CA ARG A 402 0.17 -1.76 20.23
C ARG A 402 1.41 -2.38 20.86
N VAL A 403 1.29 -2.94 22.06
CA VAL A 403 2.39 -3.65 22.74
C VAL A 403 2.81 -4.88 21.94
N ILE A 404 1.85 -5.68 21.46
CA ILE A 404 2.12 -6.84 20.59
C ILE A 404 2.92 -6.40 19.37
N VAL A 405 2.47 -5.36 18.66
CA VAL A 405 3.18 -4.85 17.48
C VAL A 405 4.61 -4.43 17.83
N CYS A 406 4.82 -3.69 18.93
CA CYS A 406 6.16 -3.25 19.34
C CYS A 406 7.08 -4.44 19.67
N VAL A 407 6.57 -5.47 20.35
CA VAL A 407 7.33 -6.69 20.63
C VAL A 407 7.69 -7.42 19.33
N MET A 408 6.74 -7.50 18.39
CA MET A 408 6.96 -8.17 17.11
C MET A 408 7.98 -7.43 16.23
N ILE A 409 8.05 -6.10 16.30
CA ILE A 409 9.11 -5.31 15.63
C ILE A 409 10.50 -5.74 16.12
N VAL A 410 10.68 -5.90 17.44
CA VAL A 410 11.95 -6.34 18.03
C VAL A 410 12.29 -7.76 17.57
N ILE A 411 11.32 -8.67 17.62
CA ILE A 411 11.50 -10.06 17.14
C ILE A 411 11.85 -10.09 15.65
N GLY A 412 11.23 -9.22 14.84
CA GLY A 412 11.51 -9.13 13.40
C GLY A 412 12.98 -8.82 13.09
N CYS A 413 13.65 -8.05 13.93
CA CYS A 413 15.08 -7.76 13.73
C CYS A 413 15.98 -9.00 13.99
N LEU A 414 15.50 -9.99 14.75
CA LEU A 414 16.26 -11.17 15.18
C LEU A 414 16.04 -12.42 14.31
N VAL A 415 15.02 -12.42 13.45
CA VAL A 415 14.59 -13.61 12.70
C VAL A 415 14.96 -13.46 11.22
N SER A 416 15.35 -14.56 10.56
CA SER A 416 15.48 -14.60 9.10
C SER A 416 14.11 -14.88 8.43
N PHE A 417 13.76 -14.10 7.41
CA PHE A 417 12.40 -14.06 6.85
C PHE A 417 12.14 -14.94 5.63
N ALA A 418 13.08 -15.81 5.22
CA ALA A 418 12.96 -16.58 3.97
C ALA A 418 11.62 -17.34 3.83
N ASN A 419 11.05 -17.86 4.93
CA ASN A 419 9.78 -18.63 4.92
C ASN A 419 8.54 -17.84 5.34
N ILE A 420 8.68 -16.59 5.79
CA ILE A 420 7.56 -15.80 6.38
C ILE A 420 6.83 -14.99 5.30
N ILE A 421 7.52 -14.65 4.21
CA ILE A 421 6.97 -13.90 3.07
C ILE A 421 5.83 -14.68 2.41
N ASP A 422 6.00 -15.99 2.17
CA ASP A 422 4.96 -16.83 1.55
C ASP A 422 3.66 -16.88 2.35
N PHE A 423 3.77 -16.83 3.69
CA PHE A 423 2.61 -16.77 4.57
C PHE A 423 1.92 -15.41 4.51
N ALA A 424 2.70 -14.33 4.53
CA ALA A 424 2.20 -12.96 4.41
C ALA A 424 1.51 -12.74 3.05
N ASP A 425 2.10 -13.23 1.96
CA ASP A 425 1.56 -13.17 0.61
C ASP A 425 0.22 -13.92 0.52
N SER A 426 0.15 -15.11 1.13
CA SER A 426 -1.08 -15.91 1.20
C SER A 426 -2.22 -15.18 1.94
N ALA A 427 -1.91 -14.47 3.03
CA ALA A 427 -2.88 -13.69 3.77
C ALA A 427 -3.45 -12.53 2.93
N LEU A 428 -2.61 -11.84 2.16
CA LEU A 428 -3.06 -10.76 1.27
C LEU A 428 -3.90 -11.28 0.11
N PHE A 429 -3.55 -12.43 -0.48
CA PHE A 429 -4.37 -13.02 -1.53
C PHE A 429 -5.78 -13.36 -1.04
N LEU A 430 -5.91 -13.85 0.19
CA LEU A 430 -7.23 -14.11 0.78
C LEU A 430 -8.02 -12.80 0.96
N CYS A 431 -7.36 -11.73 1.40
CA CYS A 431 -7.96 -10.40 1.48
C CYS A 431 -8.44 -9.91 0.11
N ILE A 432 -7.60 -9.99 -0.92
CA ILE A 432 -7.95 -9.60 -2.30
C ILE A 432 -9.18 -10.35 -2.78
N PHE A 433 -9.17 -11.67 -2.63
CA PHE A 433 -10.28 -12.52 -3.08
C PHE A 433 -11.61 -12.08 -2.46
N ILE A 434 -11.65 -11.95 -1.13
CA ILE A 434 -12.86 -11.56 -0.40
C ILE A 434 -13.27 -10.12 -0.75
N ASN A 435 -12.31 -9.19 -0.71
CA ASN A 435 -12.58 -7.77 -0.86
C ASN A 435 -13.11 -7.45 -2.26
N VAL A 436 -12.42 -7.91 -3.30
CA VAL A 436 -12.78 -7.64 -4.70
C VAL A 436 -14.20 -8.13 -5.03
N ILE A 437 -14.63 -9.28 -4.51
CA ILE A 437 -16.03 -9.72 -4.68
C ILE A 437 -17.00 -8.70 -4.06
N GLY A 438 -16.70 -8.21 -2.86
CA GLY A 438 -17.48 -7.18 -2.21
C GLY A 438 -17.52 -5.87 -3.02
N LEU A 439 -16.39 -5.45 -3.59
CA LEU A 439 -16.29 -4.29 -4.46
C LEU A 439 -17.16 -4.43 -5.71
N VAL A 440 -17.13 -5.61 -6.36
CA VAL A 440 -17.95 -5.88 -7.56
C VAL A 440 -19.44 -5.79 -7.25
N ILE A 441 -19.88 -6.37 -6.11
CA ILE A 441 -21.28 -6.31 -5.68
C ILE A 441 -21.72 -4.86 -5.42
N LEU A 442 -20.86 -4.05 -4.81
CA LEU A 442 -21.18 -2.67 -4.42
C LEU A 442 -20.81 -1.60 -5.47
N ALA A 443 -20.20 -1.98 -6.60
CA ALA A 443 -19.83 -1.07 -7.69
C ALA A 443 -20.98 -0.17 -8.20
N PRO A 444 -22.25 -0.63 -8.27
CA PRO A 444 -23.35 0.24 -8.66
C PRO A 444 -23.59 1.42 -7.71
N VAL A 445 -23.27 1.26 -6.41
CA VAL A 445 -23.37 2.35 -5.42
C VAL A 445 -22.31 3.40 -5.73
N VAL A 446 -21.06 2.98 -5.93
CA VAL A 446 -19.94 3.87 -6.29
C VAL A 446 -20.23 4.63 -7.59
N LYS A 447 -20.89 3.98 -8.57
CA LYS A 447 -21.24 4.64 -9.84
C LYS A 447 -22.24 5.78 -9.65
N LYS A 448 -23.21 5.62 -8.75
CA LYS A 448 -24.17 6.69 -8.41
C LYS A 448 -23.46 7.84 -7.70
N GLU A 449 -22.62 7.54 -6.71
CA GLU A 449 -21.81 8.53 -5.98
C GLU A 449 -20.92 9.33 -6.94
N MET A 450 -20.23 8.65 -7.86
CA MET A 450 -19.38 9.28 -8.87
C MET A 450 -20.18 10.20 -9.79
N GLN A 451 -21.32 9.74 -10.31
CA GLN A 451 -22.13 10.53 -11.22
C GLN A 451 -22.64 11.81 -10.55
N GLN A 452 -23.18 11.69 -9.33
CA GLN A 452 -23.63 12.84 -8.55
C GLN A 452 -22.50 13.83 -8.28
N TYR A 453 -21.33 13.35 -7.84
CA TYR A 453 -20.18 14.21 -7.56
C TYR A 453 -19.72 14.98 -8.80
N LEU A 454 -19.66 14.31 -9.95
CA LEU A 454 -19.26 14.95 -11.20
C LEU A 454 -20.30 15.95 -11.71
N ASP A 455 -21.59 15.68 -11.51
CA ASP A 455 -22.67 16.59 -11.88
C ASP A 455 -22.70 17.82 -10.97
N ASP A 456 -22.53 17.64 -9.65
CA ASP A 456 -22.39 18.73 -8.69
C ASP A 456 -21.13 19.56 -8.95
N ARG A 457 -20.03 18.93 -9.35
CA ARG A 457 -18.80 19.63 -9.77
C ARG A 457 -19.05 20.52 -10.99
N LYS A 458 -19.74 20.01 -12.01
CA LYS A 458 -20.11 20.79 -13.20
C LYS A 458 -21.06 21.93 -12.87
N ALA A 459 -21.98 21.71 -11.93
CA ALA A 459 -22.96 22.70 -11.50
C ALA A 459 -22.42 23.71 -10.46
N GLY A 460 -21.20 23.54 -9.95
CA GLY A 460 -20.63 24.40 -8.91
C GLY A 460 -21.18 24.17 -7.49
N ARG A 461 -21.85 23.04 -7.24
CA ARG A 461 -22.55 22.72 -5.99
C ARG A 461 -21.75 21.82 -5.04
N LEU A 462 -20.45 21.59 -5.28
CA LEU A 462 -19.65 20.70 -4.42
C LEU A 462 -19.56 21.14 -2.95
N ARG A 463 -19.81 22.42 -2.65
CA ARG A 463 -19.85 22.96 -1.29
C ARG A 463 -21.18 22.73 -0.57
N GLU A 464 -22.21 22.32 -1.30
CA GLU A 464 -23.50 21.96 -0.75
C GLU A 464 -23.47 20.51 -0.28
N ASP A 465 -24.32 20.19 0.69
CA ASP A 465 -24.49 18.82 1.15
C ASP A 465 -24.98 17.94 -0.01
N PRO A 466 -24.36 16.76 -0.23
CA PRO A 466 -24.79 15.87 -1.30
C PRO A 466 -26.21 15.37 -1.05
N GLU A 467 -26.99 15.16 -2.12
CA GLU A 467 -28.27 14.46 -1.97
C GLU A 467 -28.00 13.03 -1.50
N TYR A 468 -28.83 12.55 -0.58
CA TYR A 468 -28.69 11.20 -0.06
C TYR A 468 -28.93 10.15 -1.15
N ILE A 469 -27.93 9.31 -1.42
CA ILE A 469 -28.05 8.15 -2.30
C ILE A 469 -28.44 6.93 -1.46
N PRO A 470 -29.65 6.37 -1.62
CA PRO A 470 -30.07 5.17 -0.89
C PRO A 470 -29.17 3.97 -1.23
N GLY A 471 -28.66 3.29 -0.20
CA GLY A 471 -27.96 2.02 -0.34
C GLY A 471 -28.92 0.84 -0.54
N PRO A 472 -28.42 -0.40 -0.71
CA PRO A 472 -29.24 -1.60 -0.71
C PRO A 472 -29.95 -1.77 0.64
N GLU A 473 -31.20 -1.28 0.71
CA GLU A 473 -32.12 -1.26 1.86
C GLU A 473 -31.51 -0.82 3.20
N ASP A 474 -31.58 0.50 3.42
CA ASP A 474 -31.75 1.19 4.71
C ASP A 474 -31.11 0.54 5.94
N MET A 475 -29.78 0.58 5.99
CA MET A 475 -29.16 0.93 7.26
C MET A 475 -29.03 2.45 7.27
N ARG A 476 -30.02 3.12 7.86
CA ARG A 476 -29.73 4.38 8.54
C ARG A 476 -28.55 4.09 9.47
N ILE A 477 -27.37 4.59 9.12
CA ILE A 477 -26.52 5.15 10.16
C ILE A 477 -27.29 6.41 10.55
N VAL A 478 -28.16 6.25 11.55
CA VAL A 478 -28.71 7.38 12.28
C VAL A 478 -27.47 8.08 12.83
N ILE A 479 -27.07 9.18 12.19
CA ILE A 479 -26.39 10.22 12.94
C ILE A 479 -27.41 10.55 14.02
N ASP A 480 -27.13 10.12 15.23
CA ASP A 480 -27.94 10.49 16.37
C ASP A 480 -27.71 11.99 16.58
N GLU A 481 -28.47 12.80 15.88
CA GLU A 481 -28.44 14.26 15.99
C GLU A 481 -28.78 14.72 17.41
N SER A 482 -29.32 13.84 18.27
CA SER A 482 -29.52 14.13 19.69
C SER A 482 -28.22 14.07 20.52
N LYS A 483 -27.14 13.51 19.97
CA LYS A 483 -25.81 13.43 20.61
C LYS A 483 -24.78 14.42 20.04
N VAL A 484 -25.13 15.14 18.97
CA VAL A 484 -24.34 16.30 18.53
C VAL A 484 -24.82 17.49 19.34
N ALA A 485 -23.93 18.05 20.18
CA ALA A 485 -24.24 19.20 21.01
C ALA A 485 -24.97 20.29 20.19
N PRO A 486 -26.03 20.91 20.74
CA PRO A 486 -26.83 21.86 20.00
C PRO A 486 -25.95 23.00 19.50
N LYS A 487 -26.06 23.31 18.20
CA LYS A 487 -25.48 24.52 17.61
C LYS A 487 -25.83 25.72 18.49
N ARG A 488 -24.81 26.39 19.02
CA ARG A 488 -24.90 27.74 19.55
C ARG A 488 -24.34 28.71 18.53
#